data_AF-A0A4P9XY44-F1
#
_entry.id   AF-A0A4P9XY44-F1
#
_cell.length_a   1.000
_cell.length_b   1.000
_cell.length_c   1.000
_cell.angle_alpha   90.00
_cell.angle_beta   90.00
_cell.angle_gamma   90.00
#
_symmetry.space_group_name_H-M   'P 1'
#
loop_
_entity.id
_entity.type
_entity.pdbx_description
1 polymer ?
#
loop_
_entity_poly.entity_id
_entity_poly.type
_entity_poly.pdbx_seq_one_letter_code
_entity_poly.pdbx_strand_id
1 'polypeptide(L)'
;LHVKAARILGKFLLSKETNLRSLALDTMCHLTASGTMEAVAHVRSHQETVVLALRDRDMSVRRRALDLLYSMCTPGNARGIVAELLQYLPTAEAGLREDVVVRVAILAERYAGDRTWYVDTVVQLL
;
A
#
# COMPACT_ATOMS: atom_id res chain seq x y z
N LEU A 1 -5.48 -0.91 -23.29
CA LEU A 1 -5.65 0.50 -22.88
C LEU A 1 -5.20 0.73 -21.43
N HIS A 2 -5.65 -0.08 -20.46
CA HIS A 2 -5.30 0.04 -19.03
C HIS A 2 -3.78 0.03 -18.72
N VAL A 3 -2.98 -0.81 -19.39
CA VAL A 3 -1.52 -0.88 -19.17
C VAL A 3 -0.79 0.41 -19.59
N LYS A 4 -1.21 1.05 -20.70
CA LYS A 4 -0.63 2.33 -21.13
C LYS A 4 -0.96 3.46 -20.15
N ALA A 5 -2.18 3.45 -19.59
CA ALA A 5 -2.59 4.39 -18.55
C ALA A 5 -1.76 4.22 -17.28
N ALA A 6 -1.60 2.99 -16.77
CA ALA A 6 -0.77 2.70 -15.60
C ALA A 6 0.68 3.21 -15.76
N ARG A 7 1.28 3.03 -16.94
CA ARG A 7 2.64 3.52 -17.24
C ARG A 7 2.76 5.05 -17.23
N ILE A 8 1.73 5.76 -17.70
CA ILE A 8 1.71 7.24 -17.69
C ILE A 8 1.49 7.75 -16.26
N LEU A 9 0.59 7.11 -15.51
CA LEU A 9 0.33 7.44 -14.12
C LEU A 9 1.57 7.20 -13.23
N GLY A 10 2.37 6.17 -13.51
CA GLY A 10 3.68 5.96 -12.88
C GLY A 10 4.65 7.13 -13.09
N LYS A 11 4.61 7.79 -14.25
CA LYS A 11 5.39 9.02 -14.48
C LYS A 11 4.83 10.21 -13.70
N PHE A 12 3.52 10.28 -13.49
CA PHE A 12 2.89 11.35 -12.72
C PHE A 12 3.12 11.23 -11.22
N LEU A 13 3.34 10.02 -10.69
CA LEU A 13 3.82 9.83 -9.30
C LEU A 13 5.19 10.47 -9.06
N LEU A 14 6.04 10.53 -10.09
CA LEU A 14 7.37 11.14 -10.03
C LEU A 14 7.33 12.66 -10.28
N SER A 15 6.15 13.25 -10.48
CA SER A 15 6.01 14.68 -10.72
C SER A 15 6.24 15.49 -9.44
N LYS A 16 6.80 16.70 -9.58
CA LYS A 16 6.98 17.67 -8.48
C LYS A 16 5.65 18.30 -8.04
N GLU A 17 4.60 18.19 -8.84
CA GLU A 17 3.30 18.77 -8.56
C GLU A 17 2.41 17.84 -7.73
N THR A 18 1.97 18.32 -6.56
CA THR A 18 1.11 17.56 -5.63
C THR A 18 -0.22 17.16 -6.27
N ASN A 19 -0.82 18.02 -7.09
CA ASN A 19 -2.10 17.73 -7.75
C ASN A 19 -1.99 16.56 -8.74
N LEU A 20 -0.89 16.48 -9.48
CA LEU A 20 -0.63 15.37 -10.41
C LEU A 20 -0.38 14.05 -9.67
N ARG A 21 0.33 14.09 -8.54
CA ARG A 21 0.55 12.89 -7.70
C ARG A 21 -0.76 12.38 -7.10
N SER A 22 -1.59 13.27 -6.56
CA SER A 22 -2.89 12.91 -5.99
C SER A 22 -3.83 12.31 -7.04
N LEU A 23 -3.92 12.92 -8.23
CA LEU A 23 -4.72 12.39 -9.33
C LEU A 23 -4.20 11.03 -9.81
N ALA A 24 -2.88 10.86 -9.86
CA ALA A 24 -2.26 9.61 -10.27
C ALA A 24 -2.59 8.46 -9.30
N LEU A 25 -2.54 8.74 -8.00
CA LEU A 25 -2.90 7.79 -6.94
C LEU A 25 -4.38 7.38 -7.01
N ASP A 26 -5.30 8.34 -7.13
CA ASP A 26 -6.74 8.04 -7.23
C ASP A 26 -7.05 7.18 -8.45
N THR A 27 -6.49 7.55 -9.59
CA THR A 27 -6.72 6.82 -10.85
C THR A 27 -6.11 5.42 -10.80
N MET A 28 -4.95 5.25 -10.14
CA MET A 28 -4.36 3.93 -9.94
C MET A 28 -5.16 3.06 -8.97
N CYS A 29 -5.75 3.66 -7.92
CA CYS A 29 -6.62 2.94 -7.00
C CYS A 29 -7.86 2.39 -7.72
N HIS A 30 -8.50 3.22 -8.55
CA HIS A 30 -9.58 2.79 -9.44
C HIS A 30 -9.15 1.72 -10.45
N LEU A 31 -7.95 1.83 -11.03
CA LEU A 31 -7.40 0.81 -11.92
C LEU A 31 -7.05 -0.49 -11.21
N THR A 32 -6.69 -0.48 -9.93
CA THR A 32 -6.53 -1.72 -9.15
C THR A 32 -7.85 -2.38 -8.80
N ALA A 33 -8.91 -1.58 -8.60
CA ALA A 33 -10.25 -2.08 -8.30
C ALA A 33 -11.01 -2.59 -9.55
N SER A 34 -10.72 -2.05 -10.74
CA SER A 34 -11.48 -2.34 -11.97
C SER A 34 -10.63 -2.73 -13.18
N GLY A 35 -9.30 -2.78 -13.05
CA GLY A 35 -8.37 -3.00 -14.16
C GLY A 35 -7.94 -4.46 -14.34
N THR A 36 -7.28 -4.72 -15.47
CA THR A 36 -6.76 -6.03 -15.84
C THR A 36 -5.60 -6.48 -14.93
N MET A 37 -5.40 -7.79 -14.75
CA MET A 37 -4.30 -8.36 -13.94
C MET A 37 -2.93 -7.75 -14.27
N GLU A 38 -2.67 -7.38 -15.52
CA GLU A 38 -1.44 -6.71 -15.96
C GLU A 38 -1.25 -5.29 -15.39
N ALA A 39 -2.33 -4.51 -15.26
CA ALA A 39 -2.26 -3.18 -14.65
C ALA A 39 -1.97 -3.29 -13.14
N VAL A 40 -2.60 -4.26 -12.47
CA VAL A 40 -2.34 -4.57 -11.06
C VAL A 40 -0.91 -5.09 -10.85
N ALA A 41 -0.36 -5.84 -11.80
CA ALA A 41 1.04 -6.28 -11.77
C ALA A 41 2.03 -5.11 -11.92
N HIS A 42 1.72 -4.13 -12.78
CA HIS A 42 2.54 -2.92 -12.92
C HIS A 42 2.49 -1.98 -11.71
N VAL A 43 1.32 -1.85 -11.06
CA VAL A 43 1.23 -1.11 -9.79
C VAL A 43 2.05 -1.81 -8.71
N ARG A 44 1.99 -3.15 -8.65
CA ARG A 44 2.81 -3.97 -7.75
C ARG A 44 4.32 -3.80 -7.97
N SER A 45 4.77 -3.57 -9.20
CA SER A 45 6.21 -3.33 -9.46
C SER A 45 6.74 -2.04 -8.82
N HIS A 46 5.85 -1.15 -8.35
CA HIS A 46 6.20 0.09 -7.67
C HIS A 46 5.95 0.01 -6.15
N GLN A 47 5.82 -1.20 -5.58
CA GLN A 47 5.55 -1.40 -4.16
C GLN A 47 6.53 -0.62 -3.26
N GLU A 48 7.84 -0.66 -3.55
CA GLU A 48 8.86 0.09 -2.79
C GLU A 48 8.57 1.60 -2.77
N THR A 49 8.17 2.18 -3.90
CA THR A 49 7.79 3.60 -3.99
C THR A 49 6.55 3.91 -3.14
N VAL A 50 5.58 3.00 -3.09
CA VAL A 50 4.38 3.18 -2.27
C VAL A 50 4.70 3.04 -0.78
N VAL A 51 5.61 2.14 -0.41
CA VAL A 51 6.14 2.04 0.97
C VAL A 51 6.83 3.35 1.37
N LEU A 52 7.64 3.95 0.50
CA LEU A 52 8.25 5.26 0.76
C LEU A 52 7.21 6.37 0.95
N ALA A 53 6.08 6.30 0.26
CA ALA A 53 5.00 7.29 0.39
C ALA A 53 4.28 7.25 1.75
N LEU A 54 4.43 6.18 2.56
CA LEU A 54 3.97 6.17 3.95
C LEU A 54 4.70 7.21 4.82
N ARG A 55 5.89 7.65 4.39
CA ARG A 55 6.72 8.65 5.09
C ARG A 55 6.63 10.05 4.47
N ASP A 56 5.67 10.28 3.57
CA ASP A 56 5.47 11.60 2.95
C ASP A 56 5.16 12.68 4.01
N ARG A 57 5.32 13.97 3.73
CA ARG A 57 4.94 15.03 4.68
C ARG A 57 3.43 15.26 4.74
N ASP A 58 2.70 14.89 3.68
CA ASP A 58 1.26 15.07 3.56
C ASP A 58 0.49 13.83 4.06
N MET A 59 -0.37 14.02 5.07
CA MET A 59 -1.19 12.96 5.65
C MET A 59 -2.15 12.30 4.64
N SER A 60 -2.63 13.04 3.65
CA SER A 60 -3.51 12.51 2.59
C SER A 60 -2.75 11.54 1.68
N VAL A 61 -1.46 11.80 1.43
CA VAL A 61 -0.60 10.91 0.65
C VAL A 61 -0.34 9.62 1.42
N ARG A 62 -0.03 9.74 2.72
CA ARG A 62 0.19 8.55 3.58
C ARG A 62 -1.04 7.63 3.64
N ARG A 63 -2.24 8.19 3.78
CA ARG A 63 -3.50 7.42 3.77
C ARG A 63 -3.70 6.68 2.45
N ARG A 64 -3.54 7.36 1.31
CA ARG A 64 -3.65 6.72 -0.01
C ARG A 64 -2.60 5.64 -0.23
N ALA A 65 -1.38 5.85 0.28
CA ALA A 65 -0.33 4.84 0.22
C ALA A 65 -0.72 3.57 0.99
N LEU A 66 -1.28 3.72 2.20
CA LEU A 66 -1.80 2.61 2.99
C LEU A 66 -2.93 1.85 2.26
N ASP A 67 -3.91 2.58 1.71
CA ASP A 67 -5.01 1.98 0.95
C ASP A 67 -4.51 1.22 -0.29
N LEU A 68 -3.53 1.79 -0.99
CA LEU A 68 -2.94 1.17 -2.17
C LEU A 68 -2.11 -0.06 -1.82
N LEU A 69 -1.34 -0.03 -0.72
CA LEU A 69 -0.61 -1.20 -0.20
C LEU A 69 -1.56 -2.34 0.16
N TYR A 70 -2.69 -2.03 0.79
CA TYR A 70 -3.72 -3.01 1.09
C TYR A 70 -4.34 -3.60 -0.18
N SER A 71 -4.68 -2.76 -1.17
CA SER A 71 -5.25 -3.18 -2.45
C SER A 71 -4.32 -4.09 -3.25
N MET A 72 -3.00 -3.82 -3.22
CA MET A 72 -2.00 -4.58 -3.98
C MET A 72 -1.52 -5.86 -3.30
N CYS A 73 -2.00 -6.16 -2.09
CA CYS A 73 -1.61 -7.36 -1.36
C CYS A 73 -2.04 -8.64 -2.09
N THR A 74 -1.13 -9.60 -2.12
CA THR A 74 -1.29 -10.94 -2.66
C THR A 74 -0.61 -11.92 -1.73
N PRO A 75 -0.93 -13.23 -1.80
CA PRO A 75 -0.25 -14.22 -0.97
C PRO A 75 1.28 -14.19 -1.09
N GLY A 76 1.83 -13.79 -2.24
CA GLY A 76 3.27 -13.74 -2.49
C GLY A 76 4.01 -12.53 -1.90
N ASN A 77 3.31 -11.41 -1.63
CA ASN A 77 3.93 -10.17 -1.11
C ASN A 77 3.35 -9.69 0.23
N ALA A 78 2.28 -10.32 0.74
CA ALA A 78 1.62 -9.92 1.98
C ALA A 78 2.58 -9.85 3.18
N ARG A 79 3.48 -10.83 3.33
CA ARG A 79 4.47 -10.84 4.41
C ARG A 79 5.41 -9.63 4.36
N GLY A 80 5.87 -9.25 3.16
CA GLY A 80 6.73 -8.08 2.97
C GLY A 80 6.00 -6.78 3.28
N ILE A 81 4.76 -6.63 2.79
CA ILE A 81 3.95 -5.43 3.06
C ILE A 81 3.65 -5.30 4.57
N VAL A 82 3.26 -6.39 5.23
CA VAL A 82 3.02 -6.39 6.68
C VAL A 82 4.27 -6.01 7.45
N ALA A 83 5.45 -6.52 7.09
CA ALA A 83 6.70 -6.15 7.74
C ALA A 83 7.01 -4.65 7.62
N GLU A 84 6.81 -4.04 6.45
CA GLU A 84 6.99 -2.60 6.24
C GLU A 84 5.98 -1.78 7.05
N LEU A 85 4.72 -2.22 7.14
CA LEU A 85 3.70 -1.55 7.94
C LEU A 85 3.99 -1.62 9.44
N LEU A 86 4.48 -2.76 9.94
CA LEU A 86 4.92 -2.92 11.33
C LEU A 86 6.14 -2.04 11.64
N GLN A 87 7.09 -1.92 10.71
CA GLN A 87 8.23 -1.00 10.86
C GLN A 87 7.80 0.48 10.83
N TYR A 88 6.76 0.81 10.07
CA TYR A 88 6.21 2.16 10.00
C TYR A 88 5.43 2.55 11.27
N LEU A 89 4.75 1.58 11.89
CA LEU A 89 3.80 1.78 13.00
C LEU A 89 4.31 2.66 14.16
N PRO A 90 5.57 2.54 14.65
CA PRO A 90 6.08 3.38 15.73
C PRO A 90 6.19 4.86 15.36
N THR A 91 6.37 5.16 14.07
CA THR A 91 6.48 6.52 13.54
C THR A 91 5.16 7.10 13.05
N ALA A 92 4.10 6.28 13.01
CA ALA A 92 2.79 6.69 12.54
C ALA A 92 2.13 7.66 13.53
N GLU A 93 1.57 8.76 13.00
CA GLU A 93 0.75 9.69 13.76
C GLU A 93 -0.54 9.03 14.25
N ALA A 94 -1.09 9.49 15.37
CA ALA A 94 -2.24 8.87 16.03
C ALA A 94 -3.43 8.65 15.08
N GLY A 95 -3.71 9.62 14.19
CA GLY A 95 -4.82 9.55 13.23
C GLY A 95 -4.62 8.64 12.00
N LEU A 96 -3.47 7.95 11.90
CA LEU A 96 -3.21 6.91 10.88
C LEU A 96 -2.82 5.58 11.53
N ARG A 97 -2.33 5.60 12.78
CA ARG A 97 -1.88 4.40 13.49
C ARG A 97 -2.98 3.35 13.62
N GLU A 98 -4.19 3.75 13.99
CA GLU A 98 -5.34 2.82 14.07
C GLU A 98 -5.62 2.16 12.72
N ASP A 99 -5.63 2.94 11.63
CA ASP A 99 -5.83 2.40 10.28
C ASP A 99 -4.75 1.38 9.91
N VAL A 100 -3.48 1.64 10.26
CA VAL A 100 -2.37 0.70 10.01
C VAL A 100 -2.57 -0.60 10.79
N VAL A 101 -2.89 -0.53 12.09
CA VAL A 101 -3.13 -1.71 12.92
C VAL A 101 -4.26 -2.56 12.35
N VAL A 102 -5.38 -1.92 12.02
CA VAL A 102 -6.55 -2.62 11.44
C VAL A 102 -6.19 -3.28 10.11
N ARG A 103 -5.47 -2.57 9.22
CA ARG A 103 -5.03 -3.12 7.94
C ARG A 103 -4.07 -4.30 8.12
N VAL A 104 -3.11 -4.20 9.04
CA VAL A 104 -2.17 -5.30 9.33
C VAL A 104 -2.90 -6.50 9.90
N ALA A 105 -3.83 -6.32 10.84
CA ALA A 105 -4.62 -7.41 11.41
C ALA A 105 -5.42 -8.16 10.33
N ILE A 106 -6.13 -7.43 9.45
CA ILE A 106 -6.90 -8.03 8.35
C ILE A 106 -5.97 -8.78 7.39
N LEU A 107 -4.82 -8.20 7.02
CA LEU A 107 -3.87 -8.86 6.12
C LEU A 107 -3.24 -10.11 6.76
N ALA A 108 -2.92 -10.05 8.05
CA ALA A 108 -2.40 -11.18 8.80
C ALA A 108 -3.41 -12.33 8.83
N GLU A 109 -4.67 -12.04 9.15
CA GLU A 109 -5.74 -13.05 9.16
C GLU A 109 -5.97 -13.65 7.77
N ARG A 110 -6.00 -12.81 6.73
CA ARG A 110 -6.28 -13.24 5.35
C ARG A 110 -5.17 -14.07 4.73
N TYR A 111 -3.90 -13.74 5.02
CA TYR A 111 -2.74 -14.32 4.34
C TYR A 111 -1.85 -15.19 5.25
N ALA A 112 -2.29 -15.49 6.48
CA ALA A 112 -1.61 -16.42 7.37
C ALA A 112 -1.63 -17.85 6.79
N GLY A 113 -0.62 -18.17 5.97
CA GLY A 113 -0.34 -19.55 5.58
C GLY A 113 0.29 -20.39 6.70
N ASP A 114 0.86 -19.74 7.72
CA ASP A 114 1.45 -20.37 8.91
C ASP A 114 0.96 -19.63 10.16
N ARG A 115 0.57 -20.41 11.18
CA ARG A 115 0.08 -19.90 12.47
C ARG A 115 1.17 -19.19 13.27
N THR A 116 2.43 -19.60 13.11
CA THR A 116 3.57 -18.96 13.78
C THR A 116 3.69 -17.49 13.37
N TRP A 117 3.69 -17.25 12.07
CA TRP A 117 3.75 -15.89 11.52
C TRP A 117 2.56 -15.01 11.94
N TYR A 118 1.36 -15.59 12.03
CA TYR A 118 0.18 -14.87 12.52
C TYR A 118 0.37 -14.42 13.98
N VAL A 119 0.80 -15.33 14.86
CA VAL A 119 1.03 -15.03 16.28
C VAL A 119 2.12 -13.96 16.43
N ASP A 120 3.24 -14.10 15.72
CA ASP A 120 4.33 -13.11 15.75
C ASP A 120 3.86 -11.73 15.31
N THR A 121 3.02 -11.67 14.27
CA THR A 121 2.45 -10.42 13.76
C THR A 121 1.51 -9.79 14.78
N VAL A 122 0.59 -10.57 15.37
CA VAL A 122 -0.36 -10.06 16.37
C VAL A 122 0.38 -9.59 17.63
N VAL A 123 1.42 -10.29 18.07
CA VAL A 123 2.24 -9.87 19.23
C VAL A 123 2.94 -8.54 18.96
N GLN A 124 3.37 -8.26 17.72
CA GLN A 124 3.96 -6.97 17.36
C GLN A 124 2.94 -5.82 17.26
N LEU A 125 1.63 -6.12 17.21
CA LEU A 125 0.58 -5.11 17.24
C LEU A 125 0.14 -4.70 18.65
N LEU A 126 0.51 -5.50 19.68
CA LEU A 126 0.20 -5.26 21.09
C LEU A 126 1.27 -4.39 21.75
#